data_AF-A0A0K1E2W5-F1
#
_entry.id   AF-A0A0K1E2W5-F1
#
_cell.length_a   1.000
_cell.length_b   1.000
_cell.length_c   1.000
_cell.angle_alpha   90.00
_cell.angle_beta   90.00
_cell.angle_gamma   90.00
#
_symmetry.space_group_name_H-M   'P 1'
#
loop_
_entity.id
_entity.type
_entity.pdbx_description
1 polymer ?
#
loop_
_entity_poly.entity_id
_entity_poly.type
_entity_poly.pdbx_seq_one_letter_code
_entity_poly.pdbx_strand_id
1 'polypeptide(L)'
;MLRRSFLKFLAATPLGRLAAGLAATLASAAAIYLDLTQIDVKKTAQKRAAAAEIHLPYPRLRGPVSVEEALANRRSVREYREEPVTIEELAQLLWAAYGISETTYGLRTAPSAGAQYPLELYAVVGDLGVKTGEGYLPAGIYHYDVYAHSLQMRKAGDYREALYRAALEQIWVLKAPVSLVFTAVYSRTTRVYGERGRLRYVPMDLGHAGQNVYLQATALGLGTVAVGAFYDEEVSRILDLPPDETPLYIMPAGRPLASYRLTEKELIQYYQRRRA
;
A
#
# COMPACT_ATOMS: atom_id res chain seq x y z
N MET A 1 -53.14 -7.58 27.80
CA MET A 1 -52.24 -8.69 27.37
C MET A 1 -52.08 -8.81 25.83
N LEU A 2 -52.51 -7.83 25.01
CA LEU A 2 -52.63 -8.02 23.54
C LEU A 2 -51.68 -7.17 22.65
N ARG A 3 -50.71 -6.42 23.19
CA ARG A 3 -49.82 -5.56 22.37
C ARG A 3 -48.46 -6.16 21.99
N ARG A 4 -47.98 -7.19 22.72
CA ARG A 4 -46.66 -7.81 22.45
C ARG A 4 -46.68 -8.87 21.31
N SER A 5 -47.86 -9.38 20.95
CA SER A 5 -48.01 -10.42 19.90
C SER A 5 -47.97 -9.84 18.49
N PHE A 6 -48.53 -8.64 18.29
CA PHE A 6 -48.70 -8.03 16.97
C PHE A 6 -47.38 -7.55 16.34
N LEU A 7 -46.43 -7.02 17.14
CA LEU A 7 -45.11 -6.62 16.64
C LEU A 7 -44.28 -7.82 16.16
N LYS A 8 -44.38 -8.97 16.84
CA LYS A 8 -43.69 -10.20 16.43
C LYS A 8 -44.27 -10.77 15.13
N PHE A 9 -45.58 -10.65 14.92
CA PHE A 9 -46.24 -11.02 13.68
C PHE A 9 -45.83 -10.10 12.51
N LEU A 10 -45.84 -8.79 12.72
CA LEU A 10 -45.39 -7.79 11.72
C LEU A 10 -43.94 -8.03 11.30
N ALA A 11 -43.02 -8.25 12.24
CA ALA A 11 -41.62 -8.53 11.96
C ALA A 11 -41.37 -9.85 11.18
N ALA A 12 -42.29 -10.82 11.28
CA ALA A 12 -42.19 -12.10 10.58
C ALA A 12 -42.69 -12.03 9.12
N THR A 13 -43.48 -11.01 8.75
CA THR A 13 -44.02 -10.86 7.39
C THR A 13 -42.95 -10.44 6.38
N PRO A 14 -43.12 -10.74 5.08
CA PRO A 14 -42.21 -10.28 4.03
C PRO A 14 -42.00 -8.76 4.05
N LEU A 15 -43.06 -8.00 4.28
CA LEU A 15 -43.02 -6.53 4.38
C LEU A 15 -42.24 -6.06 5.62
N GLY A 16 -42.43 -6.71 6.77
CA GLY A 16 -41.71 -6.38 8.00
C GLY A 16 -40.22 -6.71 7.94
N ARG A 17 -39.84 -7.80 7.26
CA ARG A 17 -38.43 -8.12 6.97
C ARG A 17 -37.80 -7.12 6.02
N LEU A 18 -38.54 -6.66 5.00
CA LEU A 18 -38.07 -5.65 4.06
C LEU A 18 -37.86 -4.29 4.76
N ALA A 19 -38.82 -3.88 5.60
CA ALA A 19 -38.72 -2.66 6.41
C ALA A 19 -37.58 -2.72 7.43
N ALA A 20 -37.36 -3.88 8.07
CA ALA A 20 -36.22 -4.08 8.97
C ALA A 20 -34.87 -4.04 8.21
N GLY A 21 -34.82 -4.60 6.99
CA GLY A 21 -33.64 -4.52 6.13
C GLY A 21 -33.32 -3.09 5.70
N LEU A 22 -34.33 -2.31 5.29
CA LEU A 22 -34.19 -0.89 4.96
C LEU A 22 -33.79 -0.04 6.17
N ALA A 23 -34.33 -0.32 7.36
CA ALA A 23 -33.93 0.36 8.58
C ALA A 23 -32.47 0.03 8.97
N ALA A 24 -32.03 -1.20 8.78
CA ALA A 24 -30.64 -1.61 9.05
C ALA A 24 -29.63 -0.96 8.08
N THR A 25 -29.99 -0.83 6.80
CA THR A 25 -29.12 -0.15 5.81
C THR A 25 -29.06 1.36 6.05
N LEU A 26 -30.18 2.00 6.39
CA LEU A 26 -30.22 3.42 6.76
C LEU A 26 -29.45 3.69 8.07
N ALA A 27 -29.57 2.82 9.07
CA ALA A 27 -28.80 2.93 10.31
C ALA A 27 -27.30 2.75 10.06
N SER A 28 -26.90 1.84 9.17
CA SER A 28 -25.50 1.66 8.79
C SER A 28 -24.95 2.85 8.02
N ALA A 29 -25.70 3.39 7.07
CA ALA A 29 -25.31 4.60 6.33
C ALA A 29 -25.23 5.83 7.24
N ALA A 30 -26.17 5.98 8.18
CA ALA A 30 -26.15 7.05 9.18
C ALA A 30 -24.98 6.89 10.15
N ALA A 31 -24.66 5.67 10.59
CA ALA A 31 -23.50 5.41 11.43
C ALA A 31 -22.19 5.70 10.70
N ILE A 32 -22.07 5.34 9.42
CA ILE A 32 -20.91 5.71 8.58
C ILE A 32 -20.81 7.23 8.43
N TYR A 33 -21.94 7.92 8.21
CA TYR A 33 -21.98 9.39 8.09
C TYR A 33 -21.63 10.10 9.41
N LEU A 34 -22.13 9.60 10.55
CA LEU A 34 -21.80 10.11 11.88
C LEU A 34 -20.32 9.85 12.23
N ASP A 35 -19.77 8.70 11.87
CA ASP A 35 -18.36 8.37 12.09
C ASP A 35 -17.44 9.25 11.21
N LEU A 36 -17.81 9.48 9.94
CA LEU A 36 -17.12 10.42 9.05
C LEU A 36 -17.14 11.87 9.56
N THR A 37 -18.22 12.28 10.22
CA THR A 37 -18.35 13.64 10.79
C THR A 37 -17.68 13.78 12.17
N GLN A 38 -17.37 12.67 12.85
CA GLN A 38 -16.60 12.64 14.09
C GLN A 38 -15.10 12.38 13.91
N ILE A 39 -14.62 12.20 12.67
CA ILE A 39 -13.19 12.33 12.36
C ILE A 39 -12.80 13.79 12.66
N ASP A 40 -12.25 14.00 13.85
CA ASP A 40 -11.77 15.30 14.30
C ASP A 40 -10.49 15.66 13.53
N VAL A 41 -10.70 16.23 12.33
CA VAL A 41 -9.65 16.67 11.39
C VAL A 41 -8.59 17.53 12.09
N LYS A 42 -8.98 18.30 13.11
CA LYS A 42 -8.07 19.17 13.88
C LYS A 42 -7.12 18.39 14.78
N LYS A 43 -7.58 17.29 15.40
CA LYS A 43 -6.76 16.44 16.27
C LYS A 43 -5.73 15.64 15.48
N THR A 44 -6.10 15.17 14.29
CA THR A 44 -5.20 14.50 13.34
C THR A 44 -4.17 15.49 12.77
N ALA A 45 -4.59 16.73 12.45
CA ALA A 45 -3.69 17.79 11.99
C ALA A 45 -2.70 18.25 13.07
N GLN A 46 -3.12 18.35 14.33
CA GLN A 46 -2.21 18.73 15.44
C GLN A 46 -1.15 17.67 15.74
N LYS A 47 -1.44 16.38 15.53
CA LYS A 47 -0.45 15.30 15.69
C LYS A 47 0.59 15.26 14.55
N ARG A 48 0.24 15.78 13.36
CA ARG A 48 1.13 15.88 12.19
C ARG A 48 2.20 16.98 12.33
N ALA A 49 1.99 17.97 13.18
CA ALA A 49 2.84 19.17 13.27
C ALA A 49 4.23 18.97 13.95
N ALA A 50 4.60 17.74 14.35
CA ALA A 50 5.84 17.48 15.11
C ALA A 50 6.98 16.80 14.32
N ALA A 51 6.77 16.44 13.06
CA ALA A 51 7.83 15.93 12.17
C ALA A 51 7.92 16.83 10.93
N ALA A 52 9.12 17.17 10.48
CA ALA A 52 9.32 17.94 9.26
C ALA A 52 8.69 17.18 8.08
N GLU A 53 7.61 17.72 7.53
CA GLU A 53 6.91 17.16 6.37
C GLU A 53 7.71 17.44 5.10
N ILE A 54 7.97 16.41 4.32
CA ILE A 54 8.75 16.49 3.08
C ILE A 54 7.80 16.29 1.91
N HIS A 55 7.45 17.37 1.21
CA HIS A 55 6.62 17.27 0.02
C HIS A 55 7.37 16.57 -1.11
N LEU A 56 6.70 15.62 -1.76
CA LEU A 56 7.27 14.86 -2.86
C LEU A 56 7.04 15.58 -4.19
N PRO A 57 7.95 15.41 -5.17
CA PRO A 57 7.69 15.83 -6.55
C PRO A 57 6.41 15.18 -7.08
N TYR A 58 5.58 15.97 -7.77
CA TYR A 58 4.31 15.46 -8.28
C TYR A 58 4.48 14.23 -9.20
N PRO A 59 3.53 13.28 -9.17
CA PRO A 59 3.60 12.09 -9.99
C PRO A 59 3.49 12.42 -11.48
N ARG A 60 4.26 11.70 -12.29
CA ARG A 60 4.18 11.76 -13.75
C ARG A 60 3.10 10.80 -14.24
N LEU A 61 2.14 11.32 -14.99
CA LEU A 61 1.03 10.55 -15.56
C LEU A 61 1.38 9.87 -16.89
N ARG A 62 2.59 10.10 -17.42
CA ARG A 62 3.09 9.52 -18.67
C ARG A 62 4.54 9.08 -18.49
N GLY A 63 4.87 7.92 -19.04
CA GLY A 63 6.23 7.37 -19.05
C GLY A 63 6.57 6.79 -20.42
N PRO A 64 7.84 6.39 -20.63
CA PRO A 64 8.31 5.87 -21.91
C PRO A 64 7.99 4.39 -22.12
N VAL A 65 7.53 3.68 -21.08
CA VAL A 65 7.23 2.24 -21.09
C VAL A 65 5.71 2.06 -21.05
N SER A 66 5.17 1.25 -21.97
CA SER A 66 3.74 0.92 -21.97
C SER A 66 3.38 -0.08 -20.87
N VAL A 67 2.08 -0.23 -20.57
CA VAL A 67 1.61 -1.23 -19.59
C VAL A 67 1.95 -2.65 -20.06
N GLU A 68 1.78 -2.94 -21.36
CA GLU A 68 2.12 -4.22 -21.99
C GLU A 68 3.61 -4.53 -21.84
N GLU A 69 4.47 -3.53 -22.09
CA GLU A 69 5.91 -3.68 -21.96
C GLU A 69 6.33 -3.90 -20.49
N ALA A 70 5.73 -3.18 -19.54
CA ALA A 70 5.97 -3.39 -18.11
C ALA A 70 5.53 -4.80 -17.68
N LEU A 71 4.36 -5.26 -18.12
CA LEU A 71 3.85 -6.61 -17.84
C LEU A 71 4.79 -7.71 -18.37
N ALA A 72 5.28 -7.56 -19.61
CA ALA A 72 6.17 -8.53 -20.24
C ALA A 72 7.49 -8.68 -19.46
N ASN A 73 8.05 -7.56 -18.99
CA ASN A 73 9.40 -7.49 -18.46
C ASN A 73 9.49 -7.54 -16.93
N ARG A 74 8.39 -7.28 -16.21
CA ARG A 74 8.36 -7.32 -14.74
C ARG A 74 8.84 -8.68 -14.22
N ARG A 75 9.86 -8.65 -13.36
CA ARG A 75 10.38 -9.81 -12.61
C ARG A 75 10.62 -9.43 -11.15
N SER A 76 10.67 -10.44 -10.28
CA SER A 76 11.14 -10.25 -8.90
C SER A 76 12.66 -10.12 -8.90
N VAL A 77 13.16 -8.92 -8.65
CA VAL A 77 14.58 -8.60 -8.61
C VAL A 77 15.07 -8.69 -7.17
N ARG A 78 16.21 -9.36 -6.97
CA ARG A 78 16.83 -9.60 -5.65
C ARG A 78 18.31 -9.19 -5.59
N GLU A 79 18.81 -8.58 -6.66
CA GLU A 79 20.20 -8.14 -6.78
C GLU A 79 20.19 -6.71 -7.31
N TYR A 80 20.83 -5.81 -6.57
CA TYR A 80 20.84 -4.39 -6.86
C TYR A 80 22.27 -3.86 -7.05
N ARG A 81 22.40 -2.82 -7.87
CA ARG A 81 23.61 -2.02 -7.97
C ARG A 81 23.68 -1.04 -6.80
N GLU A 82 24.88 -0.59 -6.45
CA GLU A 82 25.12 0.42 -5.41
C GLU A 82 24.83 1.84 -5.91
N GLU A 83 23.65 2.01 -6.51
CA GLU A 83 23.16 3.30 -7.01
C GLU A 83 21.92 3.71 -6.19
N PRO A 84 21.81 4.99 -5.79
CA PRO A 84 20.61 5.50 -5.15
C PRO A 84 19.43 5.51 -6.11
N VAL A 85 18.22 5.45 -5.54
CA VAL A 85 17.01 5.88 -6.26
C VAL A 85 16.88 7.39 -6.16
N THR A 86 16.22 8.04 -7.10
CA THR A 86 15.94 9.48 -6.96
C THR A 86 14.66 9.73 -6.17
N ILE A 87 14.51 10.94 -5.63
CA ILE A 87 13.29 11.33 -4.92
C ILE A 87 12.05 11.30 -5.83
N GLU A 88 12.20 11.61 -7.13
CA GLU A 88 11.14 11.49 -8.12
C GLU A 88 10.74 10.03 -8.34
N GLU A 89 11.69 9.10 -8.30
CA GLU A 89 11.40 7.67 -8.44
C GLU A 89 10.71 7.12 -7.21
N LEU A 90 11.17 7.48 -6.01
CA LEU A 90 10.49 7.11 -4.77
C LEU A 90 9.05 7.69 -4.75
N ALA A 91 8.89 8.96 -5.08
CA ALA A 91 7.58 9.61 -5.17
C ALA A 91 6.64 8.89 -6.15
N GLN A 92 7.18 8.53 -7.32
CA GLN A 92 6.43 7.80 -8.34
C GLN A 92 6.03 6.39 -7.86
N LEU A 93 6.91 5.67 -7.17
CA LEU A 93 6.60 4.34 -6.61
C LEU A 93 5.52 4.43 -5.54
N LEU A 94 5.61 5.39 -4.61
CA LEU A 94 4.61 5.62 -3.56
C LEU A 94 3.24 5.99 -4.16
N TRP A 95 3.24 6.87 -5.16
CA TRP A 95 2.00 7.23 -5.86
C TRP A 95 1.43 6.04 -6.64
N ALA A 96 2.24 5.28 -7.38
CA ALA A 96 1.75 4.11 -8.10
C ALA A 96 1.19 3.05 -7.14
N ALA A 97 1.83 2.84 -5.99
CA ALA A 97 1.36 1.93 -4.96
C ALA A 97 -0.05 2.27 -4.48
N TYR A 98 -0.27 3.52 -4.07
CA TYR A 98 -1.50 3.89 -3.34
C TYR A 98 -1.90 5.37 -3.41
N GLY A 99 -1.31 6.16 -4.30
CA GLY A 99 -1.56 7.60 -4.49
C GLY A 99 -2.97 7.94 -4.99
N ILE A 100 -3.35 9.23 -4.92
CA ILE A 100 -4.63 9.74 -5.46
C ILE A 100 -4.63 9.66 -6.99
N SER A 101 -5.68 9.05 -7.56
CA SER A 101 -5.93 8.93 -9.01
C SER A 101 -7.22 9.61 -9.46
N GLU A 102 -8.13 9.94 -8.53
CA GLU A 102 -9.38 10.67 -8.78
C GLU A 102 -9.60 11.66 -7.63
N THR A 103 -9.87 12.92 -7.96
CA THR A 103 -9.78 14.04 -7.00
C THR A 103 -11.09 14.38 -6.30
N THR A 104 -12.24 13.93 -6.80
CA THR A 104 -13.55 14.20 -6.19
C THR A 104 -13.75 13.40 -4.91
N TYR A 105 -13.42 12.11 -4.96
CA TYR A 105 -13.60 11.17 -3.86
C TYR A 105 -12.28 10.70 -3.25
N GLY A 106 -11.16 11.15 -3.82
CA GLY A 106 -9.82 10.76 -3.37
C GLY A 106 -9.53 9.28 -3.64
N LEU A 107 -10.02 8.75 -4.77
CA LEU A 107 -9.78 7.35 -5.12
C LEU A 107 -8.28 7.12 -5.35
N ARG A 108 -7.82 5.89 -5.10
CA ARG A 108 -6.41 5.52 -5.19
C ARG A 108 -6.07 4.91 -6.54
N THR A 109 -4.79 4.87 -6.86
CA THR A 109 -4.22 4.11 -8.00
C THR A 109 -4.47 2.60 -7.90
N ALA A 110 -4.64 2.07 -6.69
CA ALA A 110 -5.06 0.70 -6.45
C ALA A 110 -6.56 0.64 -6.08
N PRO A 111 -7.34 -0.30 -6.66
CA PRO A 111 -8.71 -0.52 -6.23
C PRO A 111 -8.76 -1.09 -4.80
N SER A 112 -9.83 -0.77 -4.09
CA SER A 112 -10.07 -1.22 -2.71
C SER A 112 -11.51 -1.65 -2.53
N ALA A 113 -11.75 -2.75 -1.81
CA ALA A 113 -13.10 -3.23 -1.53
C ALA A 113 -13.93 -2.13 -0.82
N GLY A 114 -14.99 -1.66 -1.49
CA GLY A 114 -15.86 -0.60 -0.97
C GLY A 114 -15.15 0.74 -0.75
N ALA A 115 -14.00 0.99 -1.42
CA ALA A 115 -13.17 2.18 -1.22
C ALA A 115 -12.80 2.42 0.27
N GLN A 116 -12.56 1.34 1.02
CA GLN A 116 -12.26 1.42 2.46
C GLN A 116 -10.79 1.75 2.77
N TYR A 117 -9.91 1.54 1.79
CA TYR A 117 -8.49 1.89 1.82
C TYR A 117 -7.75 1.49 3.12
N PRO A 118 -7.61 0.17 3.39
CA PRO A 118 -7.02 -0.32 4.63
C PRO A 118 -5.50 -0.13 4.71
N LEU A 119 -4.82 0.07 3.57
CA LEU A 119 -3.36 0.05 3.54
C LEU A 119 -2.76 1.38 4.00
N GLU A 120 -1.64 1.28 4.69
CA GLU A 120 -0.70 2.37 4.94
C GLU A 120 0.65 1.99 4.31
N LEU A 121 1.47 3.01 4.03
CA LEU A 121 2.73 2.83 3.29
C LEU A 121 3.87 3.58 3.97
N TYR A 122 4.96 2.87 4.20
CA TYR A 122 6.18 3.41 4.77
C TYR A 122 7.34 3.22 3.80
N ALA A 123 8.29 4.15 3.81
CA ALA A 123 9.56 4.02 3.13
C ALA A 123 10.68 3.92 4.18
N VAL A 124 11.38 2.80 4.20
CA VAL A 124 12.61 2.60 4.98
C VAL A 124 13.79 2.95 4.07
N VAL A 125 14.37 4.11 4.30
CA VAL A 125 15.44 4.71 3.49
C VAL A 125 16.77 4.42 4.15
N GLY A 126 17.68 3.78 3.40
CA GLY A 126 19.05 3.55 3.82
C GLY A 126 19.93 4.78 3.68
N ASP A 127 21.11 4.75 4.29
CA ASP A 127 22.11 5.79 4.09
C ASP A 127 22.49 5.94 2.61
N LEU A 128 22.53 7.20 2.15
CA LEU A 128 22.69 7.58 0.74
C LEU A 128 21.71 6.88 -0.22
N GLY A 129 20.59 6.34 0.28
CA GLY A 129 19.68 5.51 -0.52
C GLY A 129 18.82 6.30 -1.50
N VAL A 130 18.43 7.53 -1.13
CA VAL A 130 17.57 8.38 -1.97
C VAL A 130 18.25 9.70 -2.26
N LYS A 131 18.55 9.94 -3.54
CA LYS A 131 19.15 11.19 -4.03
C LYS A 131 18.09 12.26 -4.23
N THR A 132 18.36 13.48 -3.79
CA THR A 132 17.53 14.67 -3.97
C THR A 132 18.30 15.73 -4.78
N GLY A 133 17.66 16.86 -5.10
CA GLY A 133 18.32 17.98 -5.78
C GLY A 133 19.44 18.64 -4.98
N GLU A 134 19.40 18.54 -3.65
CA GLU A 134 20.30 19.24 -2.71
C GLU A 134 21.24 18.30 -1.96
N GLY A 135 21.19 16.99 -2.25
CA GLY A 135 21.98 15.98 -1.55
C GLY A 135 21.24 14.65 -1.49
N TYR A 136 21.04 14.13 -0.28
CA TYR A 136 20.36 12.86 -0.03
C TYR A 136 19.25 13.05 1.00
N LEU A 137 18.15 12.34 0.83
CA LEU A 137 17.15 12.21 1.87
C LEU A 137 17.83 11.50 3.07
N PRO A 138 17.69 12.02 4.30
CA PRO A 138 18.29 11.36 5.45
C PRO A 138 17.85 9.90 5.58
N ALA A 139 18.74 9.04 6.09
CA ALA A 139 18.35 7.67 6.43
C ALA A 139 17.26 7.70 7.51
N GLY A 140 16.22 6.89 7.33
CA GLY A 140 15.09 6.89 8.25
C GLY A 140 13.90 6.07 7.77
N ILE A 141 12.90 6.02 8.64
CA ILE A 141 11.59 5.44 8.35
C ILE A 141 10.62 6.59 8.16
N TYR A 142 9.97 6.63 7.01
CA TYR A 142 9.03 7.66 6.63
C TYR A 142 7.66 7.07 6.40
N HIS A 143 6.62 7.71 6.93
CA HIS A 143 5.22 7.41 6.59
C HIS A 143 4.79 8.27 5.40
N TYR A 144 4.10 7.66 4.43
CA TYR A 144 3.60 8.37 3.25
C TYR A 144 2.20 8.92 3.49
N ASP A 145 2.06 10.24 3.49
CA ASP A 145 0.75 10.90 3.48
C ASP A 145 0.22 10.98 2.06
N VAL A 146 -0.76 10.12 1.78
CA VAL A 146 -1.36 10.00 0.45
C VAL A 146 -2.10 11.28 0.02
N TYR A 147 -2.65 12.04 0.96
CA TYR A 147 -3.44 13.24 0.63
C TYR A 147 -2.55 14.46 0.34
N ALA A 148 -1.48 14.62 1.12
CA ALA A 148 -0.51 15.69 0.93
C ALA A 148 0.58 15.34 -0.11
N HIS A 149 0.64 14.08 -0.55
CA HIS A 149 1.73 13.53 -1.35
C HIS A 149 3.09 13.90 -0.74
N SER A 150 3.28 13.50 0.53
CA SER A 150 4.43 13.88 1.34
C SER A 150 4.94 12.72 2.18
N LEU A 151 6.17 12.84 2.68
CA LEU A 151 6.78 11.93 3.64
C LEU A 151 6.88 12.60 5.01
N GLN A 152 6.47 11.86 6.04
CA GLN A 152 6.61 12.25 7.44
C GLN A 152 7.65 11.35 8.10
N MET A 153 8.77 11.92 8.53
CA MET A 153 9.80 11.14 9.22
C MET A 153 9.24 10.63 10.56
N ARG A 154 9.29 9.31 10.75
CA ARG A 154 8.90 8.65 12.00
C ARG A 154 10.11 8.35 12.87
N LYS A 155 11.19 7.88 12.25
CA LYS A 155 12.45 7.52 12.93
C LYS A 155 13.64 7.90 12.06
N ALA A 156 14.62 8.56 12.63
CA ALA A 156 15.89 8.86 11.96
C ALA A 156 16.88 7.72 12.17
N GLY A 157 17.73 7.45 11.17
CA GLY A 157 18.77 6.42 11.20
C GLY A 157 18.58 5.34 10.14
N ASP A 158 19.64 4.60 9.83
CA ASP A 158 19.60 3.51 8.87
C ASP A 158 19.06 2.24 9.54
N TYR A 159 17.84 1.85 9.15
CA TYR A 159 17.14 0.68 9.68
C TYR A 159 17.22 -0.56 8.76
N ARG A 160 18.04 -0.53 7.69
CA ARG A 160 18.14 -1.64 6.74
C ARG A 160 18.57 -2.95 7.41
N GLU A 161 19.56 -2.91 8.29
CA GLU A 161 20.03 -4.10 9.01
C GLU A 161 18.93 -4.69 9.90
N ALA A 162 18.22 -3.85 10.66
CA ALA A 162 17.13 -4.31 11.52
C ALA A 162 15.99 -4.93 10.69
N LEU A 163 15.60 -4.27 9.59
CA LEU A 163 14.55 -4.77 8.69
C LEU A 163 14.98 -6.08 8.01
N TYR A 164 16.24 -6.21 7.63
CA TYR A 164 16.82 -7.43 7.06
C TYR A 164 16.75 -8.62 8.02
N ARG A 165 17.12 -8.41 9.30
CA ARG A 165 17.02 -9.47 10.33
C ARG A 165 15.57 -9.89 10.54
N ALA A 166 14.66 -8.93 10.66
CA ALA A 166 13.22 -9.19 10.79
C ALA A 166 12.66 -9.91 9.56
N ALA A 167 13.21 -9.65 8.37
CA ALA A 167 12.87 -10.29 7.10
C ALA A 167 13.61 -11.61 6.87
N LEU A 168 13.91 -12.38 7.91
CA LEU A 168 14.54 -13.70 7.81
C LEU A 168 15.84 -13.71 7.00
N GLU A 169 16.64 -12.66 7.18
CA GLU A 169 17.95 -12.51 6.55
C GLU A 169 17.91 -12.57 5.00
N GLN A 170 16.82 -12.10 4.41
CA GLN A 170 16.70 -11.92 2.97
C GLN A 170 17.57 -10.75 2.51
N ILE A 171 18.79 -11.05 2.03
CA ILE A 171 19.86 -10.08 1.75
C ILE A 171 19.45 -8.90 0.86
N TRP A 172 18.48 -9.10 -0.04
CA TRP A 172 17.97 -8.02 -0.89
C TRP A 172 17.26 -6.91 -0.11
N VAL A 173 16.72 -7.19 1.09
CA VAL A 173 16.16 -6.16 2.00
C VAL A 173 17.28 -5.26 2.54
N LEU A 174 18.44 -5.82 2.88
CA LEU A 174 19.61 -5.07 3.34
C LEU A 174 20.25 -4.24 2.22
N LYS A 175 20.36 -4.84 1.03
CA LYS A 175 21.09 -4.25 -0.10
C LYS A 175 20.30 -3.19 -0.86
N ALA A 176 18.98 -3.15 -0.72
CA ALA A 176 18.19 -2.12 -1.37
C ALA A 176 18.44 -0.72 -0.77
N PRO A 177 18.53 0.33 -1.60
CA PRO A 177 18.62 1.70 -1.11
C PRO A 177 17.36 2.16 -0.37
N VAL A 178 16.20 1.60 -0.73
CA VAL A 178 14.92 1.86 -0.06
C VAL A 178 14.07 0.60 -0.02
N SER A 179 13.31 0.40 1.06
CA SER A 179 12.27 -0.62 1.14
C SER A 179 10.91 0.01 1.43
N LEU A 180 9.93 -0.26 0.57
CA LEU A 180 8.54 0.09 0.84
C LEU A 180 7.93 -0.97 1.76
N VAL A 181 7.31 -0.57 2.86
CA VAL A 181 6.62 -1.48 3.77
C VAL A 181 5.15 -1.16 3.76
N PHE A 182 4.35 -2.11 3.28
CA PHE A 182 2.91 -2.03 3.36
C PHE A 182 2.45 -2.56 4.70
N THR A 183 1.55 -1.82 5.33
CA THR A 183 0.85 -2.23 6.54
C THR A 183 -0.66 -2.09 6.30
N ALA A 184 -1.48 -2.58 7.22
CA ALA A 184 -2.92 -2.41 7.14
C ALA A 184 -3.55 -2.10 8.50
N VAL A 185 -4.48 -1.14 8.47
CA VAL A 185 -5.44 -0.89 9.53
C VAL A 185 -6.71 -1.67 9.20
N TYR A 186 -6.77 -2.93 9.67
CA TYR A 186 -7.83 -3.87 9.30
C TYR A 186 -9.24 -3.35 9.59
N SER A 187 -9.41 -2.58 10.68
CA SER A 187 -10.70 -2.03 11.12
C SER A 187 -11.41 -1.21 10.04
N ARG A 188 -10.66 -0.54 9.15
CA ARG A 188 -11.23 0.23 8.03
C ARG A 188 -12.11 -0.63 7.13
N THR A 189 -11.66 -1.83 6.80
CA THR A 189 -12.39 -2.78 5.93
C THR A 189 -13.29 -3.71 6.73
N THR A 190 -12.86 -4.17 7.90
CA THR A 190 -13.63 -5.14 8.71
C THR A 190 -14.86 -4.53 9.37
N ARG A 191 -14.90 -3.21 9.60
CA ARG A 191 -16.13 -2.52 10.05
C ARG A 191 -17.29 -2.69 9.07
N VAL A 192 -17.01 -2.79 7.77
CA VAL A 192 -18.02 -2.97 6.72
C VAL A 192 -18.24 -4.44 6.38
N TYR A 193 -17.16 -5.22 6.30
CA TYR A 193 -17.19 -6.58 5.73
C TYR A 193 -16.87 -7.70 6.73
N GLY A 194 -16.68 -7.36 8.01
CA GLY A 194 -16.33 -8.31 9.06
C GLY A 194 -15.11 -9.17 8.71
N GLU A 195 -15.22 -10.45 9.05
CA GLU A 195 -14.16 -11.44 8.83
C GLU A 195 -13.78 -11.63 7.35
N ARG A 196 -14.74 -11.40 6.43
CA ARG A 196 -14.46 -11.43 5.00
C ARG A 196 -13.52 -10.30 4.59
N GLY A 197 -13.67 -9.12 5.20
CA GLY A 197 -12.75 -8.01 5.03
C GLY A 197 -11.32 -8.39 5.39
N ARG A 198 -11.16 -9.06 6.55
CA ARG A 198 -9.87 -9.52 7.08
C ARG A 198 -9.21 -10.57 6.19
N LEU A 199 -9.93 -11.63 5.87
CA LEU A 199 -9.37 -12.82 5.22
C LEU A 199 -9.24 -12.71 3.70
N ARG A 200 -10.01 -11.83 3.06
CA ARG A 200 -10.08 -11.76 1.59
C ARG A 200 -9.73 -10.39 1.06
N TYR A 201 -10.40 -9.35 1.54
CA TYR A 201 -10.33 -8.04 0.88
C TYR A 201 -9.04 -7.29 1.19
N VAL A 202 -8.59 -7.25 2.44
CA VAL A 202 -7.30 -6.62 2.77
C VAL A 202 -6.13 -7.28 2.01
N PRO A 203 -6.01 -8.63 1.94
CA PRO A 203 -4.99 -9.27 1.09
C PRO A 203 -5.12 -8.97 -0.41
N MET A 204 -6.35 -8.85 -0.94
CA MET A 204 -6.57 -8.48 -2.35
C MET A 204 -6.11 -7.04 -2.63
N ASP A 205 -6.46 -6.09 -1.76
CA ASP A 205 -6.00 -4.69 -1.83
C ASP A 205 -4.47 -4.62 -1.84
N LEU A 206 -3.81 -5.37 -0.95
CA LEU A 206 -2.36 -5.49 -0.91
C LEU A 206 -1.78 -6.03 -2.23
N GLY A 207 -2.41 -7.06 -2.79
CA GLY A 207 -2.01 -7.63 -4.08
C GLY A 207 -2.07 -6.63 -5.23
N HIS A 208 -3.13 -5.80 -5.27
CA HIS A 208 -3.26 -4.74 -6.27
C HIS A 208 -2.17 -3.67 -6.12
N ALA A 209 -1.99 -3.14 -4.90
CA ALA A 209 -0.99 -2.11 -4.63
C ALA A 209 0.44 -2.62 -4.89
N GLY A 210 0.76 -3.83 -4.44
CA GLY A 210 2.06 -4.46 -4.68
C GLY A 210 2.33 -4.69 -6.17
N GLN A 211 1.33 -5.09 -6.95
CA GLN A 211 1.49 -5.23 -8.41
C GLN A 211 1.70 -3.87 -9.10
N ASN A 212 1.07 -2.79 -8.63
CA ASN A 212 1.36 -1.45 -9.14
C ASN A 212 2.83 -1.05 -8.90
N VAL A 213 3.39 -1.34 -7.71
CA VAL A 213 4.82 -1.10 -7.42
C VAL A 213 5.71 -1.87 -8.39
N TYR A 214 5.40 -3.14 -8.64
CA TYR A 214 6.13 -3.96 -9.60
C TYR A 214 6.16 -3.37 -11.01
N LEU A 215 5.00 -2.94 -11.52
CA LEU A 215 4.87 -2.35 -12.86
C LEU A 215 5.57 -1.00 -12.94
N GLN A 216 5.38 -0.14 -11.94
CA GLN A 216 6.00 1.17 -11.90
C GLN A 216 7.53 1.07 -11.75
N ALA A 217 8.03 0.16 -10.91
CA ALA A 217 9.46 -0.10 -10.79
C ALA A 217 10.05 -0.53 -12.15
N THR A 218 9.39 -1.49 -12.82
CA THR A 218 9.83 -1.95 -14.15
C THR A 218 9.87 -0.80 -15.16
N ALA A 219 8.85 0.06 -15.18
CA ALA A 219 8.79 1.22 -16.06
C ALA A 219 9.86 2.29 -15.77
N LEU A 220 10.33 2.39 -14.52
CA LEU A 220 11.41 3.28 -14.09
C LEU A 220 12.81 2.67 -14.28
N GLY A 221 12.92 1.43 -14.79
CA GLY A 221 14.19 0.70 -14.83
C GLY A 221 14.71 0.33 -13.43
N LEU A 222 13.82 0.24 -12.45
CA LEU A 222 14.06 -0.28 -11.11
C LEU A 222 13.62 -1.73 -11.01
N GLY A 223 14.13 -2.42 -9.99
CA GLY A 223 13.73 -3.76 -9.61
C GLY A 223 13.11 -3.76 -8.22
N THR A 224 12.16 -4.67 -7.99
CA THR A 224 11.57 -4.92 -6.66
C THR A 224 11.21 -6.39 -6.50
N VAL A 225 10.97 -6.82 -5.27
CA VAL A 225 10.38 -8.12 -4.95
C VAL A 225 9.41 -7.96 -3.78
N ALA A 226 8.30 -8.68 -3.78
CA ALA A 226 7.41 -8.77 -2.63
C ALA A 226 7.93 -9.81 -1.64
N VAL A 227 8.14 -9.38 -0.40
CA VAL A 227 8.55 -10.21 0.73
C VAL A 227 7.41 -10.26 1.73
N GLY A 228 6.79 -11.43 1.84
CA GLY A 228 5.74 -11.73 2.83
C GLY A 228 6.21 -12.60 3.99
N ALA A 229 7.49 -12.98 4.01
CA ALA A 229 8.08 -13.77 5.09
C ALA A 229 8.98 -12.86 5.95
N PHE A 230 8.49 -12.50 7.13
CA PHE A 230 9.17 -11.69 8.14
C PHE A 230 8.50 -11.94 9.51
N TYR A 231 9.14 -11.51 10.60
CA TYR A 231 8.54 -11.50 11.93
C TYR A 231 7.67 -10.24 12.12
N ASP A 232 6.34 -10.38 12.10
CA ASP A 232 5.38 -9.27 12.21
C ASP A 232 5.67 -8.36 13.41
N GLU A 233 5.90 -8.92 14.59
CA GLU A 233 6.17 -8.14 15.81
C GLU A 233 7.51 -7.39 15.77
N GLU A 234 8.50 -7.91 15.03
CA GLU A 234 9.76 -7.20 14.83
C GLU A 234 9.59 -6.03 13.88
N VAL A 235 8.94 -6.25 12.73
CA VAL A 235 8.65 -5.20 11.76
C VAL A 235 7.80 -4.09 12.40
N SER A 236 6.76 -4.43 13.16
CA SER A 236 5.94 -3.46 13.90
C SER A 236 6.76 -2.60 14.86
N ARG A 237 7.70 -3.20 15.61
CA ARG A 237 8.60 -2.45 16.52
C ARG A 237 9.61 -1.60 15.77
N ILE A 238 10.15 -2.09 14.65
CA ILE A 238 11.10 -1.33 13.82
C ILE A 238 10.41 -0.08 13.28
N LEU A 239 9.19 -0.21 12.75
CA LEU A 239 8.42 0.88 12.16
C LEU A 239 7.75 1.80 13.19
N ASP A 240 7.70 1.40 14.47
CA ASP A 240 6.92 2.10 15.51
C ASP A 240 5.44 2.23 15.13
N LEU A 241 4.87 1.09 14.74
CA LEU A 241 3.47 0.99 14.33
C LEU A 241 2.53 1.10 15.55
N PRO A 242 1.35 1.73 15.37
CA PRO A 242 0.32 1.66 16.38
C PRO A 242 -0.24 0.23 16.52
N PRO A 243 -0.86 -0.12 17.66
CA PRO A 243 -1.30 -1.49 17.94
C PRO A 243 -2.34 -2.06 16.97
N ASP A 244 -3.08 -1.21 16.27
CA ASP A 244 -4.15 -1.58 15.34
C ASP A 244 -3.70 -1.66 13.87
N GLU A 245 -2.39 -1.53 13.62
CA GLU A 245 -1.77 -1.57 12.31
C GLU A 245 -0.81 -2.76 12.19
N THR A 246 -0.94 -3.53 11.11
CA THR A 246 -0.20 -4.79 10.93
C THR A 246 0.64 -4.74 9.65
N PRO A 247 1.95 -5.07 9.69
CA PRO A 247 2.77 -5.16 8.49
C PRO A 247 2.33 -6.33 7.62
N LEU A 248 2.32 -6.14 6.30
CA LEU A 248 1.85 -7.15 5.34
C LEU A 248 2.89 -7.51 4.27
N TYR A 249 3.62 -6.53 3.73
CA TYR A 249 4.69 -6.75 2.75
C TYR A 249 5.87 -5.83 3.01
N ILE A 250 7.07 -6.34 2.70
CA ILE A 250 8.27 -5.54 2.45
C ILE A 250 8.59 -5.63 0.95
N MET A 251 8.81 -4.49 0.31
CA MET A 251 9.16 -4.36 -1.10
C MET A 251 10.44 -3.53 -1.25
N PRO A 252 11.63 -4.16 -1.16
CA PRO A 252 12.88 -3.49 -1.47
C PRO A 252 12.92 -3.06 -2.92
N ALA A 253 13.35 -1.83 -3.18
CA ALA A 253 13.45 -1.26 -4.50
C ALA A 253 14.85 -0.65 -4.74
N GLY A 254 15.39 -0.89 -5.92
CA GLY A 254 16.71 -0.40 -6.31
C GLY A 254 17.00 -0.65 -7.78
N ARG A 255 18.16 -0.18 -8.25
CA ARG A 255 18.62 -0.45 -9.62
C ARG A 255 18.99 -1.92 -9.78
N PRO A 256 18.39 -2.67 -10.70
CA PRO A 256 18.68 -4.09 -10.86
C PRO A 256 20.13 -4.31 -11.33
N LEU A 257 20.80 -5.33 -10.80
CA LEU A 257 22.11 -5.75 -11.32
C LEU A 257 21.99 -6.26 -12.77
N ALA A 258 20.91 -6.99 -13.06
CA ALA A 258 20.54 -7.43 -14.39
C ALA A 258 19.03 -7.24 -14.62
N SER A 259 18.67 -6.74 -15.81
CA SER A 259 17.29 -6.58 -16.22
C SER A 259 16.88 -7.68 -17.18
N TYR A 260 15.69 -8.25 -16.99
CA TYR A 260 15.10 -9.18 -17.92
C TYR A 260 14.36 -8.43 -19.03
N ARG A 261 14.54 -8.87 -20.28
CA ARG A 261 13.79 -8.37 -21.44
C ARG A 261 13.22 -9.55 -22.22
N LEU A 262 11.89 -9.64 -22.30
CA LEU A 262 11.24 -10.61 -23.17
C LEU A 262 11.29 -10.11 -24.60
N THR A 263 11.75 -10.95 -25.53
CA THR A 263 11.58 -10.71 -26.96
C THR A 263 10.38 -11.47 -27.51
N GLU A 264 9.77 -10.93 -28.56
CA GLU A 264 8.67 -11.60 -29.25
C GLU A 264 9.08 -12.97 -29.79
N LYS A 265 10.32 -13.08 -30.32
CA LYS A 265 10.90 -14.34 -30.81
C LYS A 265 10.93 -15.41 -29.72
N GLU A 266 11.42 -15.09 -28.52
CA GLU A 266 11.47 -16.04 -27.40
C GLU A 266 10.07 -16.50 -26.99
N LEU A 267 9.10 -15.57 -26.95
CA LEU A 267 7.73 -15.87 -26.58
C LEU A 267 7.05 -16.78 -27.61
N ILE A 268 7.21 -16.48 -28.90
CA ILE A 268 6.68 -17.30 -30.00
C ILE A 268 7.28 -18.71 -29.92
N GLN A 269 8.60 -18.82 -29.77
CA GLN A 269 9.27 -20.11 -29.67
C GLN A 269 8.81 -20.92 -28.44
N TYR A 270 8.58 -20.26 -27.30
CA TYR A 270 8.04 -20.91 -26.11
C TYR A 270 6.66 -21.53 -26.38
N TYR A 271 5.75 -20.77 -26.99
CA TYR A 271 4.41 -21.28 -27.29
C TYR A 271 4.41 -22.35 -28.37
N GLN A 272 5.22 -22.21 -29.42
CA GLN A 272 5.34 -23.23 -30.47
C GLN A 272 5.78 -24.57 -29.91
N ARG A 273 6.80 -24.60 -29.03
CA ARG A 273 7.26 -25.85 -28.37
C ARG A 273 6.21 -26.50 -27.47
N ARG A 274 5.26 -25.75 -26.93
CA ARG A 274 4.20 -26.26 -26.04
C ARG A 274 2.92 -26.67 -26.79
N ARG A 275 2.79 -26.26 -28.05
CA ARG A 275 1.67 -26.63 -28.93
C ARG A 275 1.95 -27.86 -29.78
N ALA A 276 3.22 -28.17 -30.03
CA ALA A 276 3.68 -29.42 -30.63
C ALA A 276 3.56 -30.57 -29.63
#